data_AF-A0A433HQT6-F1
#
_entry.id   AF-A0A433HQT6-F1
#
_cell.length_a   1.000
_cell.length_b   1.000
_cell.length_c   1.000
_cell.angle_alpha   90.00
_cell.angle_beta   90.00
_cell.angle_gamma   90.00
#
_symmetry.space_group_name_H-M   'P 1'
#
loop_
_entity.id
_entity.type
_entity.pdbx_description
1 polymer ?
#
loop_
_entity_poly.entity_id
_entity_poly.type
_entity_poly.pdbx_seq_one_letter_code
_entity_poly.pdbx_strand_id
1 'polypeptide(L)'
;MIRLCGWRQMLGGGLLLGGALTGCGGPGLTPLQAQYQQSEEQALRYHARGELPQALQAFQDSLRWAELADDRPAWVAQALNVGRVAQALGDEPSARQSFQQAQRTATALGDNAGRLRASLGLAQLALQRGQFEAAHTAFSQTLDEAHQQQDQPAALAALNGLGLAQIGLGRLPAARQTLAEAEALARSHRDPRLLASTLANQGGLAVRTGETDRAIRYLEEAVILDRETENLPGLGHDLALLAQARQQRGESDQALELYRQAGAIARHTGQHDQALHCDQAIERLEHESQVRLP
;
A
#
# COMPACT_ATOMS: atom_id res chain seq x y z
N MET A 1 5.49 5.56 24.41
CA MET A 1 5.85 4.30 25.08
C MET A 1 4.57 3.52 25.36
N ILE A 2 4.14 2.67 24.42
CA ILE A 2 3.05 1.71 24.63
C ILE A 2 3.54 0.42 23.96
N ARG A 3 3.83 -0.61 24.77
CA ARG A 3 4.18 -1.95 24.32
C ARG A 3 2.87 -2.69 24.02
N LEU A 4 2.67 -3.12 22.77
CA LEU A 4 1.63 -4.08 22.41
C LEU A 4 2.16 -5.48 22.73
N CYS A 5 1.72 -6.04 23.87
CA CYS A 5 1.84 -7.46 24.16
C CYS A 5 0.81 -8.24 23.35
N GLY A 6 1.26 -9.22 22.58
CA GLY A 6 0.42 -10.18 21.89
C GLY A 6 1.21 -11.45 21.57
N TRP A 7 1.67 -12.17 22.60
CA TRP A 7 2.25 -13.50 22.41
C TRP A 7 1.14 -14.56 22.39
N ARG A 8 1.05 -15.21 21.24
CA ARG A 8 0.13 -16.29 20.87
C ARG A 8 0.64 -17.58 21.52
N GLN A 9 -0.02 -18.04 22.59
CA GLN A 9 0.14 -19.40 23.10
C GLN A 9 -0.80 -20.34 22.35
N MET A 10 -0.27 -21.44 21.83
CA MET A 10 -0.71 -22.81 22.17
C MET A 10 0.05 -23.83 21.32
N LEU A 11 0.81 -24.71 21.97
CA LEU A 11 0.88 -26.15 21.72
C LEU A 11 1.77 -26.83 22.79
N GLY A 12 1.29 -27.94 23.36
CA GLY A 12 2.14 -29.03 23.85
C GLY A 12 2.30 -29.17 25.36
N GLY A 13 1.66 -30.19 25.96
CA GLY A 13 1.62 -30.43 27.40
C GLY A 13 2.88 -31.06 28.03
N GLY A 14 2.85 -31.18 29.36
CA GLY A 14 3.80 -31.99 30.13
C GLY A 14 4.11 -31.40 31.52
N LEU A 15 3.59 -32.05 32.57
CA LEU A 15 3.75 -31.71 33.99
C LEU A 15 5.21 -31.49 34.43
N LEU A 16 5.42 -30.62 35.42
CA LEU A 16 6.06 -30.97 36.71
C LEU A 16 5.70 -29.95 37.82
N LEU A 17 5.52 -30.49 39.03
CA LEU A 17 5.08 -29.83 40.27
C LEU A 17 6.18 -28.98 40.93
N GLY A 18 5.76 -27.91 41.63
CA GLY A 18 6.30 -27.56 42.95
C GLY A 18 7.34 -26.44 43.05
N GLY A 19 6.87 -25.24 43.46
CA GLY A 19 7.56 -24.38 44.42
C GLY A 19 8.66 -23.43 43.91
N ALA A 20 8.32 -22.16 43.75
CA ALA A 20 9.05 -20.99 44.30
C ALA A 20 8.45 -19.69 43.75
N LEU A 21 8.00 -18.81 44.65
CA LEU A 21 7.69 -17.42 44.34
C LEU A 21 9.00 -16.66 44.09
N THR A 22 9.40 -16.51 42.84
CA THR A 22 10.43 -15.55 42.43
C THR A 22 10.01 -14.89 41.12
N GLY A 23 10.02 -13.55 41.14
CA GLY A 23 9.64 -12.58 40.11
C GLY A 23 9.36 -13.09 38.70
N CYS A 24 8.14 -12.83 38.22
CA CYS A 24 7.76 -12.96 36.81
C CYS A 24 8.46 -11.87 35.96
N GLY A 25 9.78 -11.93 35.83
CA GLY A 25 10.46 -11.55 34.61
C GLY A 25 10.37 -12.76 33.70
N GLY A 26 9.50 -12.72 32.68
CA GLY A 26 9.50 -13.75 31.64
C GLY A 26 10.91 -13.90 31.03
N PRO A 27 11.24 -15.05 30.41
CA PRO A 27 12.56 -15.24 29.83
C PRO A 27 12.84 -14.09 28.85
N GLY A 28 13.97 -13.40 29.06
CA GLY A 28 14.42 -12.34 28.18
C GLY A 28 14.62 -12.87 26.75
N LEU A 29 14.53 -11.98 25.76
CA LEU A 29 14.74 -12.31 24.35
C LEU A 29 16.11 -12.98 24.18
N THR A 30 16.16 -14.01 23.33
CA THR A 30 17.47 -14.52 22.89
C THR A 30 18.21 -13.43 22.12
N PRO A 31 19.56 -13.48 22.04
CA PRO A 31 20.31 -12.52 21.23
C PRO A 31 19.80 -12.41 19.79
N LEU A 32 19.38 -13.53 19.20
CA LEU A 32 18.85 -13.57 17.84
C LEU A 32 17.46 -12.93 17.72
N GLN A 33 16.58 -13.17 18.69
CA GLN A 33 15.27 -12.50 18.77
C GLN A 33 15.42 -10.99 19.00
N ALA A 34 16.41 -10.57 19.80
CA ALA A 34 16.69 -9.16 20.02
C ALA A 34 17.17 -8.46 18.73
N GLN A 35 18.04 -9.11 17.94
CA GLN A 35 18.48 -8.58 16.64
C GLN A 35 17.33 -8.49 15.63
N TYR A 36 16.48 -9.53 15.55
CA TYR A 36 15.26 -9.52 14.74
C TYR A 36 14.37 -8.32 15.10
N GLN A 37 13.99 -8.18 16.37
CA GLN A 37 13.11 -7.10 16.82
C GLN A 37 13.73 -5.71 16.57
N GLN A 38 15.03 -5.56 16.83
CA GLN A 38 15.73 -4.30 16.58
C GLN A 38 15.69 -3.92 15.10
N SER A 39 16.00 -4.86 14.20
CA SER A 39 15.99 -4.61 12.75
C SER A 39 14.58 -4.32 12.23
N GLU A 40 13.55 -5.02 12.73
CA GLU A 40 12.15 -4.77 12.38
C GLU A 40 11.70 -3.38 12.85
N GLU A 41 11.99 -3.00 14.09
CA GLU A 41 11.65 -1.67 14.62
C GLU A 41 12.35 -0.56 13.84
N GLN A 42 13.63 -0.74 13.49
CA GLN A 42 14.35 0.20 12.64
C GLN A 42 13.70 0.33 11.27
N ALA A 43 13.36 -0.79 10.63
CA ALA A 43 12.72 -0.82 9.33
C ALA A 43 11.37 -0.08 9.34
N LEU A 44 10.53 -0.34 10.33
CA LEU A 44 9.24 0.33 10.50
C LEU A 44 9.41 1.84 10.74
N ARG A 45 10.43 2.26 11.49
CA ARG A 45 10.71 3.70 11.72
C ARG A 45 11.20 4.40 10.46
N TYR A 46 12.09 3.78 9.70
CA TYR A 46 12.52 4.32 8.40
C TYR A 46 11.36 4.39 7.42
N HIS A 47 10.55 3.32 7.35
CA HIS A 47 9.38 3.26 6.49
C HIS A 47 8.37 4.36 6.84
N ALA A 48 8.08 4.58 8.13
CA ALA A 48 7.18 5.62 8.60
C ALA A 48 7.68 7.05 8.28
N ARG A 49 8.99 7.25 8.12
CA ARG A 49 9.59 8.52 7.72
C ARG A 49 9.71 8.71 6.21
N GLY A 50 9.32 7.71 5.42
CA GLY A 50 9.54 7.72 3.97
C GLY A 50 10.99 7.48 3.55
N GLU A 51 11.87 7.07 4.47
CA GLU A 51 13.26 6.73 4.20
C GLU A 51 13.35 5.32 3.58
N LEU A 52 12.77 5.15 2.39
CA LEU A 52 12.53 3.85 1.76
C LEU A 52 13.83 3.03 1.51
N PRO A 53 14.96 3.60 1.08
CA PRO A 53 16.21 2.84 0.94
C PRO A 53 16.71 2.27 2.26
N GLN A 54 16.69 3.06 3.34
CA GLN A 54 17.06 2.60 4.68
C GLN A 54 16.07 1.56 5.22
N ALA A 55 14.77 1.74 4.95
CA ALA A 55 13.74 0.78 5.31
C ALA A 55 13.95 -0.56 4.61
N LEU A 56 14.28 -0.55 3.31
CA LEU A 56 14.56 -1.77 2.54
C LEU A 56 15.71 -2.54 3.15
N GLN A 57 16.83 -1.86 3.44
CA GLN A 57 18.00 -2.48 4.05
C GLN A 57 17.66 -3.11 5.41
N ALA A 58 16.95 -2.38 6.27
CA ALA A 58 16.57 -2.88 7.58
C ALA A 58 15.56 -4.05 7.51
N PHE A 59 14.63 -4.06 6.57
CA PHE A 59 13.75 -5.21 6.32
C PHE A 59 14.51 -6.42 5.78
N GLN A 60 15.51 -6.23 4.93
CA GLN A 60 16.38 -7.32 4.46
C GLN A 60 17.20 -7.92 5.60
N ASP A 61 17.70 -7.11 6.52
CA ASP A 61 18.39 -7.59 7.71
C ASP A 61 17.41 -8.34 8.65
N SER A 62 16.19 -7.84 8.83
CA SER A 62 15.14 -8.53 9.60
C SER A 62 14.75 -9.88 8.99
N LEU A 63 14.63 -9.94 7.65
CA LEU A 63 14.39 -11.17 6.92
C LEU A 63 15.50 -12.20 7.14
N ARG A 64 16.77 -11.75 7.11
CA ARG A 64 17.93 -12.62 7.40
C ARG A 64 17.90 -13.16 8.83
N TRP A 65 17.51 -12.36 9.81
CA TRP A 65 17.36 -12.83 11.19
C TRP A 65 16.24 -13.85 11.34
N ALA A 66 15.10 -13.63 10.67
CA ALA A 66 14.01 -14.62 10.66
C ALA A 66 14.44 -15.95 10.01
N GLU A 67 15.25 -15.90 8.96
CA GLU A 67 15.84 -17.08 8.32
C GLU A 67 16.78 -17.84 9.27
N LEU A 68 17.70 -17.12 9.93
CA LEU A 68 18.62 -17.73 10.91
C LEU A 68 17.91 -18.29 12.15
N ALA A 69 16.74 -17.75 12.50
CA ALA A 69 15.88 -18.27 13.56
C ALA A 69 15.11 -19.54 13.18
N ASP A 70 15.07 -19.88 11.88
CA ASP A 70 14.06 -20.78 11.27
C ASP A 70 12.61 -20.38 11.63
N ASP A 71 12.36 -19.07 11.82
CA ASP A 71 11.03 -18.52 12.06
C ASP A 71 10.35 -18.24 10.72
N ARG A 72 9.75 -19.29 10.15
CA ARG A 72 9.11 -19.21 8.81
C ARG A 72 7.95 -18.21 8.75
N PRO A 73 7.06 -18.10 9.76
CA PRO A 73 6.05 -17.03 9.78
C PRO A 73 6.65 -15.61 9.74
N ALA A 74 7.67 -15.34 10.55
CA ALA A 74 8.36 -14.05 10.51
C ALA A 74 9.03 -13.81 9.15
N TRP A 75 9.63 -14.86 8.57
CA TRP A 75 10.23 -14.78 7.25
C TRP A 75 9.23 -14.39 6.17
N VAL A 76 8.01 -14.96 6.17
CA VAL A 76 6.93 -14.56 5.24
C VAL A 76 6.59 -13.08 5.42
N ALA A 77 6.40 -12.63 6.66
CA ALA A 77 6.07 -11.24 6.95
C ALA A 77 7.16 -10.28 6.44
N GLN A 78 8.43 -10.58 6.71
CA GLN A 78 9.53 -9.72 6.27
C GLN A 78 9.75 -9.79 4.76
N ALA A 79 9.57 -10.93 4.12
CA ALA A 79 9.64 -11.04 2.66
C ALA A 79 8.53 -10.21 1.98
N LEU A 80 7.32 -10.16 2.54
CA LEU A 80 6.26 -9.26 2.09
C LEU A 80 6.65 -7.78 2.28
N ASN A 81 7.31 -7.42 3.39
CA ASN A 81 7.78 -6.06 3.64
C ASN A 81 8.86 -5.63 2.65
N VAL A 82 9.88 -6.47 2.44
CA VAL A 82 10.92 -6.26 1.43
C VAL A 82 10.27 -6.10 0.05
N GLY A 83 9.34 -6.99 -0.31
CA GLY A 83 8.61 -6.91 -1.57
C GLY A 83 7.91 -5.57 -1.78
N ARG A 84 7.17 -5.09 -0.77
CA ARG A 84 6.45 -3.81 -0.82
C ARG A 84 7.38 -2.60 -0.94
N VAL A 85 8.47 -2.57 -0.17
CA VAL A 85 9.41 -1.43 -0.20
C VAL A 85 10.23 -1.43 -1.49
N ALA A 86 10.70 -2.59 -1.95
CA ALA A 86 11.38 -2.73 -3.24
C ALA A 86 10.48 -2.28 -4.39
N GLN A 87 9.19 -2.65 -4.35
CA GLN A 87 8.20 -2.18 -5.32
C GLN A 87 8.06 -0.65 -5.31
N ALA A 88 7.98 -0.04 -4.12
CA ALA A 88 7.87 1.42 -3.98
C ALA A 88 9.12 2.16 -4.50
N LEU A 89 10.29 1.52 -4.41
CA LEU A 89 11.55 2.02 -4.97
C LEU A 89 11.73 1.75 -6.47
N GLY A 90 10.78 1.05 -7.11
CA GLY A 90 10.89 0.65 -8.51
C GLY A 90 11.87 -0.52 -8.77
N ASP A 91 12.40 -1.15 -7.72
CA ASP A 91 13.22 -2.37 -7.82
C ASP A 91 12.31 -3.60 -8.02
N GLU A 92 11.79 -3.69 -9.24
CA GLU A 92 10.87 -4.76 -9.62
C GLU A 92 11.45 -6.17 -9.45
N PRO A 93 12.71 -6.45 -9.86
CA PRO A 93 13.27 -7.79 -9.71
C PRO A 93 13.30 -8.26 -8.24
N SER A 94 13.75 -7.38 -7.33
CA SER A 94 13.78 -7.67 -5.89
C SER A 94 12.37 -7.83 -5.31
N ALA A 95 11.44 -6.96 -5.72
CA ALA A 95 10.04 -7.05 -5.31
C ALA A 95 9.40 -8.38 -5.71
N ARG A 96 9.56 -8.76 -6.98
CA ARG A 96 9.04 -10.01 -7.54
C ARG A 96 9.62 -11.21 -6.82
N GLN A 97 10.93 -11.25 -6.65
CA GLN A 97 11.61 -12.34 -5.95
C GLN A 97 11.05 -12.50 -4.53
N SER A 98 10.94 -11.40 -3.79
CA SER A 98 10.47 -11.39 -2.40
C SER A 98 9.02 -11.85 -2.27
N PHE A 99 8.12 -11.39 -3.16
CA PHE A 99 6.74 -11.85 -3.16
C PHE A 99 6.62 -13.33 -3.58
N GLN A 100 7.36 -13.82 -4.58
CA GLN A 100 7.36 -15.24 -4.96
C GLN A 100 7.90 -16.14 -3.84
N GLN A 101 8.90 -15.65 -3.11
CA GLN A 101 9.44 -16.29 -1.92
C GLN A 101 8.39 -16.37 -0.81
N ALA A 102 7.78 -15.24 -0.44
CA ALA A 102 6.70 -15.18 0.55
C ALA A 102 5.53 -16.11 0.18
N GLN A 103 5.09 -16.10 -1.08
CA GLN A 103 3.98 -16.93 -1.58
C GLN A 103 4.28 -18.43 -1.42
N ARG A 104 5.49 -18.88 -1.81
CA ARG A 104 5.89 -20.29 -1.70
C ARG A 104 5.95 -20.74 -0.25
N THR A 105 6.57 -19.96 0.63
CA THR A 105 6.68 -20.30 2.05
C THR A 105 5.33 -20.26 2.75
N ALA A 106 4.51 -19.23 2.50
CA ALA A 106 3.16 -19.14 3.06
C ALA A 106 2.28 -20.32 2.63
N THR A 107 2.40 -20.76 1.36
CA THR A 107 1.72 -21.97 0.87
C THR A 107 2.18 -23.22 1.63
N ALA A 108 3.47 -23.40 1.84
CA ALA A 108 4.01 -24.55 2.58
C ALA A 108 3.59 -24.55 4.06
N LEU A 109 3.33 -23.38 4.65
CA LEU A 109 2.86 -23.23 6.02
C LEU A 109 1.33 -23.33 6.17
N GLY A 110 0.57 -23.32 5.07
CA GLY A 110 -0.88 -23.14 5.13
C GLY A 110 -1.31 -21.73 5.59
N ASP A 111 -0.40 -20.75 5.52
CA ASP A 111 -0.70 -19.34 5.79
C ASP A 111 -1.41 -18.72 4.57
N ASN A 112 -2.73 -18.83 4.56
CA ASN A 112 -3.51 -18.31 3.44
C ASN A 112 -3.45 -16.78 3.33
N ALA A 113 -3.43 -16.06 4.46
CA ALA A 113 -3.38 -14.60 4.47
C ALA A 113 -2.04 -14.08 3.90
N GLY A 114 -0.92 -14.69 4.30
CA GLY A 114 0.39 -14.40 3.72
C GLY A 114 0.46 -14.71 2.23
N ARG A 115 -0.15 -15.84 1.80
CA ARG A 115 -0.23 -16.21 0.38
C ARG A 115 -1.02 -15.18 -0.43
N LEU A 116 -2.21 -14.77 0.03
CA LEU A 116 -3.04 -13.76 -0.64
C LEU A 116 -2.30 -12.42 -0.76
N ARG A 117 -1.67 -11.96 0.32
CA ARG A 117 -0.88 -10.72 0.31
C ARG A 117 0.27 -10.78 -0.70
N ALA A 118 0.95 -11.91 -0.83
CA ALA A 118 2.00 -12.10 -1.84
C ALA A 118 1.42 -12.09 -3.27
N SER A 119 0.28 -12.76 -3.48
CA SER A 119 -0.43 -12.75 -4.78
C SER A 119 -0.86 -11.35 -5.19
N LEU A 120 -1.39 -10.54 -4.26
CA LEU A 120 -1.73 -9.13 -4.50
C LEU A 120 -0.50 -8.32 -4.89
N GLY A 121 0.64 -8.51 -4.21
CA GLY A 121 1.90 -7.87 -4.56
C GLY A 121 2.34 -8.19 -5.99
N LEU A 122 2.31 -9.47 -6.38
CA LEU A 122 2.65 -9.89 -7.75
C LEU A 122 1.69 -9.33 -8.80
N ALA A 123 0.39 -9.28 -8.51
CA ALA A 123 -0.62 -8.68 -9.38
C ALA A 123 -0.39 -7.17 -9.55
N GLN A 124 0.01 -6.48 -8.47
CA GLN A 124 0.36 -5.06 -8.52
C GLN A 124 1.61 -4.80 -9.37
N LEU A 125 2.62 -5.67 -9.32
CA LEU A 125 3.78 -5.57 -10.24
C LEU A 125 3.37 -5.72 -11.71
N ALA A 126 2.39 -6.59 -12.00
CA ALA A 126 1.84 -6.71 -13.36
C ALA A 126 1.13 -5.42 -13.80
N LEU A 127 0.36 -4.77 -12.91
CA LEU A 127 -0.25 -3.46 -13.18
C LEU A 127 0.79 -2.39 -13.51
N GLN A 128 1.85 -2.27 -12.70
CA GLN A 128 2.90 -1.27 -12.90
C GLN A 128 3.63 -1.44 -14.23
N ARG A 129 3.68 -2.66 -14.76
CA ARG A 129 4.23 -2.98 -16.09
C ARG A 129 3.26 -2.75 -17.25
N GLY A 130 2.04 -2.31 -16.99
CA GLY A 130 0.98 -2.19 -17.99
C GLY A 130 0.47 -3.56 -18.49
N GLN A 131 0.76 -4.65 -17.78
CA GLN A 131 0.28 -6.00 -18.12
C GLN A 131 -1.15 -6.18 -17.62
N PHE A 132 -2.06 -5.34 -18.11
CA PHE A 132 -3.38 -5.17 -17.49
C PHE A 132 -4.25 -6.44 -17.55
N GLU A 133 -4.16 -7.27 -18.59
CA GLU A 133 -4.87 -8.56 -18.63
C GLU A 133 -4.33 -9.53 -17.56
N ALA A 134 -3.01 -9.63 -17.41
CA ALA A 134 -2.41 -10.49 -16.39
C ALA A 134 -2.75 -10.03 -14.97
N ALA A 135 -2.72 -8.72 -14.74
CA ALA A 135 -3.17 -8.12 -13.50
C ALA A 135 -4.66 -8.41 -13.24
N HIS A 136 -5.52 -8.22 -14.24
CA HIS A 136 -6.95 -8.51 -14.13
C HIS A 136 -7.18 -9.96 -13.70
N THR A 137 -6.57 -10.93 -14.39
CA THR A 137 -6.68 -12.35 -14.01
C THR A 137 -6.21 -12.62 -12.58
N ALA A 138 -5.04 -12.09 -12.20
CA ALA A 138 -4.48 -12.32 -10.87
C ALA A 138 -5.33 -11.69 -9.75
N PHE A 139 -5.84 -10.47 -9.95
CA PHE A 139 -6.74 -9.84 -8.97
C PHE A 139 -8.09 -10.55 -8.89
N SER A 140 -8.68 -10.98 -10.02
CA SER A 140 -9.94 -11.76 -9.99
C SER A 140 -9.78 -13.06 -9.21
N GLN A 141 -8.71 -13.83 -9.47
CA GLN A 141 -8.43 -15.07 -8.73
C GLN A 141 -8.23 -14.81 -7.24
N THR A 142 -7.48 -13.76 -6.91
CA THR A 142 -7.21 -13.39 -5.50
C THR A 142 -8.48 -12.91 -4.79
N LEU A 143 -9.37 -12.20 -5.50
CA LEU A 143 -10.67 -11.77 -4.98
C LEU A 143 -11.56 -12.98 -4.66
N ASP A 144 -11.65 -13.94 -5.57
CA ASP A 144 -12.44 -15.16 -5.37
C ASP A 144 -11.96 -15.94 -4.15
N GLU A 145 -10.64 -16.12 -4.01
CA GLU A 145 -10.04 -16.76 -2.83
C GLU A 145 -10.28 -15.96 -1.55
N ALA A 146 -10.12 -14.64 -1.59
CA ALA A 146 -10.34 -13.76 -0.44
C ALA A 146 -11.79 -13.84 0.05
N HIS A 147 -12.77 -13.87 -0.86
CA HIS A 147 -14.17 -14.09 -0.51
C HIS A 147 -14.42 -15.45 0.13
N GLN A 148 -13.85 -16.54 -0.41
CA GLN A 148 -13.98 -17.88 0.17
C GLN A 148 -13.42 -17.95 1.60
N GLN A 149 -12.35 -17.19 1.88
CA GLN A 149 -11.70 -17.13 3.18
C GLN A 149 -12.27 -16.04 4.10
N GLN A 150 -13.21 -15.23 3.61
CA GLN A 150 -13.74 -14.07 4.29
C GLN A 150 -12.65 -13.04 4.67
N ASP A 151 -11.55 -12.98 3.92
CA ASP A 151 -10.47 -12.01 4.09
C ASP A 151 -10.85 -10.68 3.41
N GLN A 152 -11.54 -9.84 4.16
CA GLN A 152 -12.08 -8.59 3.67
C GLN A 152 -11.00 -7.58 3.25
N PRO A 153 -9.88 -7.40 3.99
CA PRO A 153 -8.77 -6.57 3.52
C PRO A 153 -8.20 -7.03 2.17
N ALA A 154 -8.00 -8.34 1.98
CA ALA A 154 -7.51 -8.87 0.71
C ALA A 154 -8.53 -8.68 -0.43
N ALA A 155 -9.82 -8.89 -0.16
CA ALA A 155 -10.88 -8.65 -1.13
C ALA A 155 -10.92 -7.18 -1.57
N LEU A 156 -10.82 -6.24 -0.63
CA LEU A 156 -10.82 -4.81 -0.94
C LEU A 156 -9.59 -4.38 -1.76
N ALA A 157 -8.40 -4.89 -1.42
CA ALA A 157 -7.20 -4.66 -2.20
C ALA A 157 -7.32 -5.25 -3.63
N ALA A 158 -7.91 -6.45 -3.75
CA ALA A 158 -8.14 -7.09 -5.04
C ALA A 158 -9.15 -6.33 -5.90
N LEU A 159 -10.25 -5.84 -5.32
CA LEU A 159 -11.25 -5.02 -6.02
C LEU A 159 -10.63 -3.72 -6.55
N ASN A 160 -9.84 -3.03 -5.72
CA ASN A 160 -9.13 -1.81 -6.16
C ASN A 160 -8.16 -2.10 -7.31
N GLY A 161 -7.33 -3.14 -7.18
CA GLY A 161 -6.41 -3.58 -8.24
C GLY A 161 -7.14 -3.99 -9.53
N LEU A 162 -8.25 -4.71 -9.41
CA LEU A 162 -9.09 -5.12 -10.53
C LEU A 162 -9.70 -3.90 -11.25
N GLY A 163 -10.21 -2.92 -10.48
CA GLY A 163 -10.71 -1.65 -11.02
C GLY A 163 -9.64 -0.90 -11.81
N LEU A 164 -8.41 -0.82 -11.28
CA LEU A 164 -7.27 -0.23 -11.97
C LEU A 164 -6.86 -1.02 -13.23
N ALA A 165 -6.91 -2.35 -13.20
CA ALA A 165 -6.64 -3.19 -14.37
C ALA A 165 -7.69 -2.95 -15.47
N GLN A 166 -8.97 -2.95 -15.11
CA GLN A 166 -10.09 -2.66 -16.02
C GLN A 166 -9.99 -1.24 -16.58
N ILE A 167 -9.51 -0.30 -15.76
CA ILE A 167 -9.15 1.03 -16.22
C ILE A 167 -8.08 0.93 -17.32
N GLY A 168 -6.94 0.32 -17.07
CA GLY A 168 -5.87 0.13 -18.07
C GLY A 168 -6.34 -0.54 -19.37
N LEU A 169 -7.31 -1.45 -19.28
CA LEU A 169 -7.92 -2.15 -20.41
C LEU A 169 -9.00 -1.34 -21.16
N GLY A 170 -9.33 -0.13 -20.70
CA GLY A 170 -10.42 0.67 -21.26
C GLY A 170 -11.83 0.16 -20.94
N ARG A 171 -11.98 -0.81 -20.02
CA ARG A 171 -13.26 -1.40 -19.59
C ARG A 171 -13.95 -0.50 -18.56
N LEU A 172 -14.23 0.76 -18.92
CA LEU A 172 -14.70 1.82 -17.99
C LEU A 172 -15.98 1.45 -17.21
N PRO A 173 -17.02 0.85 -17.84
CA PRO A 173 -18.23 0.50 -17.11
C PRO A 173 -17.98 -0.57 -16.04
N ALA A 174 -17.15 -1.57 -16.35
CA ALA A 174 -16.76 -2.62 -15.40
C ALA A 174 -15.95 -2.02 -14.24
N ALA A 175 -14.96 -1.17 -14.54
CA ALA A 175 -14.17 -0.47 -13.53
C ALA A 175 -15.04 0.32 -12.55
N ARG A 176 -16.06 1.02 -13.05
CA ARG A 176 -16.98 1.77 -12.20
C ARG A 176 -17.76 0.87 -11.25
N GLN A 177 -18.24 -0.27 -11.74
CA GLN A 177 -18.97 -1.24 -10.91
C GLN A 177 -18.05 -1.85 -9.85
N THR A 178 -16.88 -2.33 -10.24
CA THR A 178 -15.89 -2.95 -9.34
C THR A 178 -15.41 -1.97 -8.27
N LEU A 179 -15.11 -0.73 -8.63
CA LEU A 179 -14.70 0.28 -7.64
C LEU A 179 -15.87 0.73 -6.75
N ALA A 180 -17.13 0.64 -7.20
CA ALA A 180 -18.29 0.96 -6.37
C ALA A 180 -18.54 -0.13 -5.32
N GLU A 181 -18.31 -1.39 -5.69
CA GLU A 181 -18.27 -2.52 -4.76
C GLU A 181 -17.16 -2.34 -3.72
N ALA A 182 -15.95 -1.95 -4.16
CA ALA A 182 -14.85 -1.62 -3.27
C ALA A 182 -15.23 -0.51 -2.27
N GLU A 183 -15.89 0.56 -2.74
CA GLU A 183 -16.30 1.68 -1.87
C GLU A 183 -17.30 1.21 -0.82
N ALA A 184 -18.33 0.48 -1.22
CA ALA A 184 -19.33 -0.06 -0.31
C ALA A 184 -18.69 -0.95 0.77
N LEU A 185 -17.74 -1.79 0.36
CA LEU A 185 -16.98 -2.62 1.27
C LEU A 185 -16.12 -1.77 2.23
N ALA A 186 -15.31 -0.84 1.71
CA ALA A 186 -14.46 0.03 2.52
C ALA A 186 -15.26 0.83 3.57
N ARG A 187 -16.41 1.41 3.19
CA ARG A 187 -17.30 2.13 4.11
C ARG A 187 -17.87 1.23 5.19
N SER A 188 -18.19 -0.03 4.87
CA SER A 188 -18.70 -0.99 5.87
C SER A 188 -17.66 -1.36 6.94
N HIS A 189 -16.37 -1.37 6.56
CA HIS A 189 -15.25 -1.70 7.47
C HIS A 189 -14.78 -0.53 8.32
N ARG A 190 -15.17 0.70 7.99
CA ARG A 190 -14.77 1.93 8.71
C ARG A 190 -13.25 2.08 8.84
N ASP A 191 -12.49 1.60 7.84
CA ASP A 191 -11.06 1.83 7.73
C ASP A 191 -10.82 3.06 6.84
N PRO A 192 -10.43 4.21 7.41
CA PRO A 192 -10.26 5.44 6.63
C PRO A 192 -9.13 5.34 5.59
N ARG A 193 -8.08 4.53 5.84
CA ARG A 193 -6.97 4.37 4.87
C ARG A 193 -7.41 3.60 3.64
N LEU A 194 -8.16 2.52 3.85
CA LEU A 194 -8.68 1.72 2.74
C LEU A 194 -9.75 2.46 1.96
N LEU A 195 -10.56 3.27 2.65
CA LEU A 195 -11.55 4.14 2.00
C LEU A 195 -10.88 5.22 1.15
N ALA A 196 -9.85 5.91 1.67
CA ALA A 196 -9.11 6.94 0.93
C ALA A 196 -8.59 6.41 -0.42
N SER A 197 -7.87 5.28 -0.40
CA SER A 197 -7.35 4.65 -1.63
C SER A 197 -8.46 4.29 -2.64
N THR A 198 -9.61 3.84 -2.15
CA THR A 198 -10.74 3.48 -3.01
C THR A 198 -11.38 4.71 -3.65
N LEU A 199 -11.54 5.78 -2.88
CA LEU A 199 -12.06 7.06 -3.36
C LEU A 199 -11.09 7.71 -4.35
N ALA A 200 -9.79 7.61 -4.12
CA ALA A 200 -8.76 8.06 -5.06
C ALA A 200 -8.89 7.35 -6.42
N ASN A 201 -9.10 6.02 -6.42
CA ASN A 201 -9.32 5.25 -7.65
C ASN A 201 -10.61 5.65 -8.38
N GLN A 202 -11.71 5.88 -7.65
CA GLN A 202 -12.96 6.43 -8.21
C GLN A 202 -12.74 7.83 -8.80
N GLY A 203 -11.98 8.68 -8.10
CA GLY A 203 -11.59 10.01 -8.53
C GLY A 203 -10.78 9.97 -9.83
N GLY A 204 -9.75 9.13 -9.90
CA GLY A 204 -8.94 8.92 -11.09
C GLY A 204 -9.75 8.39 -12.28
N LEU A 205 -10.69 7.46 -12.05
CA LEU A 205 -11.64 7.03 -13.08
C LEU A 205 -12.48 8.20 -13.61
N ALA A 206 -13.02 9.02 -12.69
CA ALA A 206 -13.85 10.17 -13.03
C ALA A 206 -13.07 11.27 -13.78
N VAL A 207 -11.80 11.52 -13.41
CA VAL A 207 -10.89 12.40 -14.17
C VAL A 207 -10.71 11.89 -15.59
N ARG A 208 -10.54 10.57 -15.76
CA ARG A 208 -10.34 9.97 -17.07
C ARG A 208 -11.58 10.00 -17.96
N THR A 209 -12.76 9.92 -17.37
CA THR A 209 -14.04 10.01 -18.09
C THR A 209 -14.53 11.45 -18.25
N GLY A 210 -13.82 12.45 -17.71
CA GLY A 210 -14.20 13.85 -17.76
C GLY A 210 -15.36 14.22 -16.83
N GLU A 211 -15.71 13.36 -15.86
CA GLU A 211 -16.73 13.61 -14.85
C GLU A 211 -16.15 14.47 -13.71
N THR A 212 -15.73 15.69 -14.04
CA THR A 212 -14.94 16.58 -13.17
C THR A 212 -15.58 16.83 -11.80
N ASP A 213 -16.89 17.06 -11.73
CA ASP A 213 -17.58 17.27 -10.46
C ASP A 213 -17.61 16.02 -9.57
N ARG A 214 -17.66 14.81 -10.15
CA ARG A 214 -17.54 13.57 -9.38
C ARG A 214 -16.11 13.36 -8.92
N ALA A 215 -15.15 13.59 -9.81
CA ALA A 215 -13.72 13.48 -9.49
C ALA A 215 -13.37 14.34 -8.28
N ILE A 216 -13.75 15.63 -8.31
CA ILE A 216 -13.48 16.58 -7.23
C ILE A 216 -14.07 16.08 -5.90
N ARG A 217 -15.34 15.65 -5.88
CA ARG A 217 -15.96 15.15 -4.63
C ARG A 217 -15.22 13.94 -4.04
N TYR A 218 -14.90 12.95 -4.87
CA TYR A 218 -14.18 11.76 -4.42
C TYR A 218 -12.79 12.10 -3.89
N LEU A 219 -12.07 12.98 -4.60
CA LEU A 219 -10.70 13.34 -4.26
C LEU A 219 -10.61 14.26 -3.05
N GLU A 220 -11.59 15.16 -2.84
CA GLU A 220 -11.67 15.96 -1.61
C GLU A 220 -11.90 15.09 -0.37
N GLU A 221 -12.77 14.08 -0.46
CA GLU A 221 -12.98 13.13 0.63
C GLU A 221 -11.72 12.30 0.89
N ALA A 222 -11.04 11.81 -0.17
CA ALA A 222 -9.79 11.07 -0.05
C ALA A 222 -8.67 11.91 0.62
N VAL A 223 -8.50 13.16 0.21
CA VAL A 223 -7.55 14.12 0.81
C VAL A 223 -7.80 14.32 2.31
N ILE A 224 -9.07 14.41 2.74
CA ILE A 224 -9.41 14.55 4.17
C ILE A 224 -8.96 13.30 4.93
N LEU A 225 -9.30 12.11 4.42
CA LEU A 225 -8.97 10.83 5.07
C LEU A 225 -7.46 10.59 5.13
N ASP A 226 -6.73 10.91 4.07
CA ASP A 226 -5.27 10.77 4.06
C ASP A 226 -4.56 11.77 4.97
N ARG A 227 -5.14 12.97 5.18
CA ARG A 227 -4.67 13.90 6.23
C ARG A 227 -4.93 13.35 7.63
N GLU A 228 -6.13 12.84 7.89
CA GLU A 228 -6.51 12.28 9.20
C GLU A 228 -5.67 11.06 9.58
N THR A 229 -5.27 10.27 8.58
CA THR A 229 -4.50 9.04 8.78
C THR A 229 -2.99 9.21 8.60
N GLU A 230 -2.54 10.46 8.39
CA GLU A 230 -1.15 10.87 8.17
C GLU A 230 -0.48 10.10 7.00
N ASN A 231 -1.26 9.75 5.98
CA ASN A 231 -0.78 9.07 4.78
C ASN A 231 -0.26 10.09 3.76
N LEU A 232 0.94 10.63 4.01
CA LEU A 232 1.55 11.63 3.12
C LEU A 232 1.68 11.15 1.65
N PRO A 233 2.11 9.90 1.35
CA PRO A 233 2.19 9.47 -0.04
C PRO A 233 0.84 9.50 -0.77
N GLY A 234 -0.22 8.99 -0.12
CA GLY A 234 -1.58 9.03 -0.67
C GLY A 234 -2.10 10.46 -0.81
N LEU A 235 -1.89 11.31 0.20
CA LEU A 235 -2.26 12.72 0.16
C LEU A 235 -1.64 13.45 -1.05
N GLY A 236 -0.36 13.20 -1.34
CA GLY A 236 0.30 13.78 -2.51
C GLY A 236 -0.35 13.32 -3.82
N HIS A 237 -0.72 12.04 -3.92
CA HIS A 237 -1.39 11.45 -5.08
C HIS A 237 -2.78 12.06 -5.31
N ASP A 238 -3.58 12.13 -4.25
CA ASP A 238 -4.94 12.65 -4.31
C ASP A 238 -4.97 14.14 -4.67
N LEU A 239 -4.03 14.93 -4.14
CA LEU A 239 -3.88 16.35 -4.50
C LEU A 239 -3.50 16.53 -5.97
N ALA A 240 -2.64 15.68 -6.53
CA ALA A 240 -2.27 15.74 -7.95
C ALA A 240 -3.46 15.40 -8.87
N LEU A 241 -4.25 14.38 -8.51
CA LEU A 241 -5.48 14.05 -9.23
C LEU A 241 -6.54 15.15 -9.09
N LEU A 242 -6.64 15.76 -7.91
CA LEU A 242 -7.57 16.87 -7.66
C LEU A 242 -7.17 18.08 -8.51
N ALA A 243 -5.87 18.39 -8.59
CA ALA A 243 -5.35 19.42 -9.46
C ALA A 243 -5.73 19.17 -10.93
N GLN A 244 -5.60 17.92 -11.40
CA GLN A 244 -5.99 17.55 -12.76
C GLN A 244 -7.50 17.74 -12.99
N ALA A 245 -8.35 17.33 -12.04
CA ALA A 245 -9.80 17.52 -12.14
C ALA A 245 -10.18 19.01 -12.18
N ARG A 246 -9.53 19.84 -11.36
CA ARG A 246 -9.71 21.29 -11.30
C ARG A 246 -9.25 21.97 -12.59
N GLN A 247 -8.12 21.54 -13.15
CA GLN A 247 -7.64 21.99 -14.45
C GLN A 247 -8.64 21.67 -15.57
N GLN A 248 -9.17 20.43 -15.62
CA GLN A 248 -10.20 20.05 -16.60
C GLN A 248 -11.48 20.88 -16.47
N ARG A 249 -11.77 21.41 -15.28
CA ARG A 249 -12.89 22.31 -15.00
C ARG A 249 -12.60 23.78 -15.34
N GLY A 250 -11.36 24.10 -15.74
CA GLY A 250 -10.92 25.47 -16.06
C GLY A 250 -10.42 26.28 -14.87
N GLU A 251 -10.22 25.66 -13.71
CA GLU A 251 -9.80 26.32 -12.46
C GLU A 251 -8.27 26.30 -12.33
N SER A 252 -7.58 26.93 -13.29
CA SER A 252 -6.11 26.84 -13.42
C SER A 252 -5.34 27.31 -12.19
N ASP A 253 -5.76 28.39 -11.53
CA ASP A 253 -5.06 28.91 -10.34
C ASP A 253 -5.13 27.93 -9.15
N GLN A 254 -6.28 27.28 -8.96
CA GLN A 254 -6.46 26.26 -7.93
C GLN A 254 -5.66 25.00 -8.26
N ALA A 255 -5.67 24.58 -9.53
CA ALA A 255 -4.88 23.44 -9.99
C ALA A 255 -3.38 23.67 -9.75
N LEU A 256 -2.87 24.86 -10.05
CA LEU A 256 -1.47 25.23 -9.86
C LEU A 256 -1.03 25.10 -8.39
N GLU A 257 -1.84 25.61 -7.46
CA GLU A 257 -1.57 25.50 -6.03
C GLU A 257 -1.57 24.05 -5.54
N LEU A 258 -2.54 23.25 -5.99
CA LEU A 258 -2.62 21.83 -5.67
C LEU A 258 -1.43 21.04 -6.21
N TYR A 259 -1.00 21.29 -7.45
CA TYR A 259 0.21 20.67 -8.01
C TYR A 259 1.47 21.04 -7.23
N ARG A 260 1.61 22.29 -6.77
CA ARG A 260 2.75 22.70 -5.93
C ARG A 260 2.79 21.95 -4.61
N GLN A 261 1.64 21.80 -3.94
CA GLN A 261 1.52 21.02 -2.70
C GLN A 261 1.84 19.53 -2.95
N ALA A 262 1.24 18.94 -3.98
CA ALA A 262 1.49 17.55 -4.36
C ALA A 262 2.97 17.29 -4.68
N GLY A 263 3.62 18.16 -5.46
CA GLY A 263 5.02 18.06 -5.81
C GLY A 263 5.96 18.19 -4.60
N ALA A 264 5.65 19.08 -3.64
CA ALA A 264 6.41 19.20 -2.40
C ALA A 264 6.34 17.91 -1.56
N ILE A 265 5.15 17.32 -1.43
CA ILE A 265 4.94 16.05 -0.73
C ILE A 265 5.66 14.90 -1.46
N ALA A 266 5.54 14.84 -2.78
CA ALA A 266 6.18 13.81 -3.60
C ALA A 266 7.71 13.83 -3.43
N ARG A 267 8.33 15.02 -3.42
CA ARG A 267 9.77 15.19 -3.14
C ARG A 267 10.13 14.74 -1.72
N HIS A 268 9.33 15.10 -0.73
CA HIS A 268 9.57 14.72 0.67
C HIS A 268 9.47 13.20 0.89
N THR A 269 8.57 12.54 0.17
CA THR A 269 8.28 11.10 0.28
C THR A 269 9.08 10.22 -0.69
N GLY A 270 9.97 10.80 -1.50
CA GLY A 270 10.81 10.07 -2.46
C GLY A 270 10.08 9.60 -3.73
N GLN A 271 8.87 10.11 -4.01
CA GLN A 271 8.08 9.78 -5.19
C GLN A 271 8.53 10.63 -6.40
N HIS A 272 9.72 10.35 -6.93
CA HIS A 272 10.37 11.17 -7.96
C HIS A 272 9.55 11.33 -9.24
N ASP A 273 8.94 10.26 -9.75
CA ASP A 273 8.11 10.31 -10.97
C ASP A 273 6.90 11.22 -10.79
N GLN A 274 6.28 11.20 -9.61
CA GLN A 274 5.15 12.04 -9.30
C GLN A 274 5.57 13.50 -9.10
N ALA A 275 6.73 13.75 -8.49
CA ALA A 275 7.29 15.09 -8.38
C ALA A 275 7.53 15.68 -9.78
N LEU A 276 8.16 14.92 -10.67
CA LEU A 276 8.40 15.32 -12.06
C LEU A 276 7.07 15.59 -12.80
N HIS A 277 6.07 14.73 -12.62
CA HIS A 277 4.75 14.95 -13.21
C HIS A 277 4.12 16.27 -12.75
N CYS A 278 4.21 16.59 -11.46
CA CYS A 278 3.71 17.85 -10.92
C CYS A 278 4.48 19.06 -11.50
N ASP A 279 5.81 18.98 -11.57
CA ASP A 279 6.64 20.06 -12.11
C ASP A 279 6.29 20.33 -13.60
N GLN A 280 6.11 19.29 -14.41
CA GLN A 280 5.65 19.41 -15.80
C GLN A 280 4.22 19.98 -15.94
N ALA A 281 3.33 19.68 -14.99
CA ALA A 281 1.98 20.24 -14.99
C ALA A 281 2.00 21.74 -14.63
N ILE A 282 2.82 22.13 -13.65
CA ILE A 282 3.04 23.52 -13.25
C ILE A 282 3.57 24.35 -14.42
N GLU A 283 4.64 23.89 -15.09
CA GLU A 283 5.23 24.59 -16.23
C GLU A 283 4.22 24.83 -17.36
N ARG A 284 3.39 23.83 -17.68
CA ARG A 284 2.34 23.96 -18.69
C ARG A 284 1.30 25.01 -18.31
N LEU A 285 0.81 24.98 -17.07
CA LEU A 285 -0.20 25.92 -16.58
C LEU A 285 0.34 27.36 -16.52
N GLU A 286 1.59 27.55 -16.12
CA GLU A 286 2.24 28.86 -16.09
C GLU A 286 2.49 29.41 -17.50
N HIS A 287 2.85 28.56 -18.46
CA HIS A 287 2.96 28.97 -19.86
C HIS A 287 1.59 29.35 -20.45
N GLU A 288 0.54 28.57 -20.19
CA GLU A 288 -0.81 28.88 -20.65
C GLU A 288 -1.37 30.20 -20.09
N SER A 289 -1.01 30.56 -18.85
CA SER A 289 -1.44 31.82 -18.25
C SER A 289 -0.71 33.02 -18.85
N GLN A 290 0.59 32.89 -19.17
CA GLN A 290 1.38 33.94 -19.84
C GLN A 290 0.89 34.23 -21.26
N VAL A 291 0.48 33.20 -22.02
CA VAL A 291 -0.04 33.36 -23.39
C VAL A 291 -1.44 33.99 -23.41
N ARG A 292 -2.19 33.93 -22.30
CA ARG A 292 -3.53 34.54 -22.18
C ARG A 292 -3.53 36.00 -21.73
N LEU A 293 -2.37 36.59 -21.42
CA LEU A 293 -2.27 38.01 -21.09
C LEU A 293 -2.30 38.84 -22.39
N PRO A 294 -3.21 39.84 -22.50
CA PRO A 294 -3.34 40.68 -23.69
C PRO A 294 -2.17 41.66 -23.89
#